data_AF-A0A1Q1FJD9-F1
#
_entry.id   AF-A0A1Q1FJD9-F1
#
_cell.length_a   1.000
_cell.length_b   1.000
_cell.length_c   1.000
_cell.angle_alpha   90.00
_cell.angle_beta   90.00
_cell.angle_gamma   90.00
#
_symmetry.space_group_name_H-M   'P 1'
#
loop_
_entity.id
_entity.type
_entity.pdbx_description
1 polymer ?
#
loop_
_entity_poly.entity_id
_entity_poly.type
_entity_poly.pdbx_seq_one_letter_code
_entity_poly.pdbx_strand_id
1 'polypeptide(L)'
;MRVECGGVVRTGRVVDARDLDVSRADAVAAVRGDAAPVTVDCPDPGLAHERVGDVHPEMAVSTRAVLAVAARSRGQTAPEDDRIAEVESKLAELTVPAASTRSAREAVAEQAEEVERLDERVAELRGRVQVLRERDAETADVEAELAAAMRDLTDVRTDLIAAREAHEAATEAARTARDARERRMELEDRLANLRRAARASLADAVADAYRDAVAAAPWTTPTDPFEAGDVTTALAAARIADLRAPVVLSCDRFADPATAADWLEAAVLRL
;
A
#
# COMPACT_ATOMS: atom_id res chain seq x y z
N MET A 1 35.41 1.50 0.91
CA MET A 1 34.62 2.13 1.99
C MET A 1 35.55 2.64 3.08
N ARG A 2 35.08 3.57 3.90
CA ARG A 2 35.72 4.04 5.13
C ARG A 2 34.73 3.90 6.28
N VAL A 3 35.15 3.30 7.39
CA VAL A 3 34.35 3.10 8.59
C VAL A 3 35.01 3.85 9.73
N GLU A 4 34.24 4.67 10.44
CA GLU A 4 34.69 5.46 11.58
C GLU A 4 33.81 5.22 12.79
N CYS A 5 34.39 4.73 13.88
CA CYS A 5 33.69 4.42 15.13
C CYS A 5 34.58 4.74 16.32
N GLY A 6 34.10 5.57 17.26
CA GLY A 6 34.84 5.88 18.49
C GLY A 6 36.25 6.45 18.27
N GLY A 7 36.47 7.19 17.18
CA GLY A 7 37.77 7.74 16.79
C GLY A 7 38.71 6.75 16.09
N VAL A 8 38.32 5.48 15.92
CA VAL A 8 39.03 4.51 15.10
C VAL A 8 38.53 4.58 13.66
N VAL A 9 39.44 4.74 12.71
CA VAL A 9 39.14 4.79 11.28
C VAL A 9 39.73 3.56 10.59
N ARG A 10 38.91 2.82 9.84
CA ARG A 10 39.34 1.71 8.98
C ARG A 10 38.92 2.00 7.54
N THR A 11 39.79 1.66 6.59
CA THR A 11 39.55 1.91 5.16
C THR A 11 39.93 0.70 4.33
N GLY A 12 39.11 0.38 3.34
CA GLY A 12 39.42 -0.68 2.40
C GLY A 12 38.17 -1.22 1.70
N ARG A 13 38.40 -2.28 0.92
CA ARG A 13 37.33 -3.14 0.40
C ARG A 13 36.78 -4.06 1.49
N VAL A 14 37.63 -4.40 2.46
CA VAL A 14 37.32 -5.27 3.59
C VAL A 14 37.57 -4.48 4.87
N VAL A 15 36.59 -4.41 5.75
CA VAL A 15 36.74 -3.90 7.11
C VAL A 15 36.20 -4.96 8.06
N ASP A 16 37.07 -5.52 8.88
CA ASP A 16 36.67 -6.28 10.06
C ASP A 16 36.36 -5.27 11.18
N ALA A 17 35.21 -5.38 11.82
CA ALA A 17 34.77 -4.50 12.89
C ALA A 17 34.31 -5.30 14.13
N ARG A 18 34.65 -6.60 14.21
CA ARG A 18 34.34 -7.47 15.37
C ARG A 18 34.97 -7.00 16.68
N ASP A 19 36.06 -6.25 16.59
CA ASP A 19 36.74 -5.64 17.73
C ASP A 19 36.30 -4.19 18.01
N LEU A 20 35.36 -3.67 17.22
CA LEU A 20 34.73 -2.37 17.41
C LEU A 20 33.36 -2.57 18.08
N ASP A 21 32.95 -1.59 18.90
CA ASP A 21 31.63 -1.57 19.52
C ASP A 21 30.57 -1.06 18.52
N VAL A 22 30.33 -1.85 17.46
CA VAL A 22 29.39 -1.52 16.38
C VAL A 22 28.30 -2.58 16.32
N SER A 23 27.05 -2.17 16.55
CA SER A 23 25.92 -3.07 16.37
C SER A 23 25.60 -3.27 14.88
N ARG A 24 25.00 -4.41 14.53
CA ARG A 24 24.48 -4.67 13.18
C ARG A 24 23.53 -3.58 12.70
N ALA A 25 22.61 -3.14 13.56
CA ALA A 25 21.63 -2.13 13.23
C ALA A 25 22.31 -0.78 12.89
N ASP A 26 23.31 -0.38 13.68
CA ASP A 26 24.04 0.87 13.45
C ASP A 26 24.89 0.81 12.18
N ALA A 27 25.53 -0.32 11.90
CA ALA A 27 26.29 -0.52 10.67
C ALA A 27 25.40 -0.42 9.42
N VAL A 28 24.23 -1.07 9.44
CA VAL A 28 23.28 -1.03 8.32
C VAL A 28 22.69 0.36 8.14
N ALA A 29 22.32 1.03 9.24
CA ALA A 29 21.86 2.42 9.21
C ALA A 29 22.92 3.34 8.61
N ALA A 30 24.18 3.22 9.05
CA ALA A 30 25.28 4.02 8.54
C ALA A 30 25.54 3.80 7.05
N VAL A 31 25.46 2.55 6.56
CA VAL A 31 25.58 2.24 5.12
C VAL A 31 24.47 2.89 4.30
N ARG A 32 23.26 3.02 4.87
CA ARG A 32 22.12 3.71 4.25
C ARG A 32 22.20 5.24 4.33
N GLY A 33 23.20 5.78 5.02
CA GLY A 33 23.32 7.21 5.29
C GLY A 33 22.39 7.71 6.39
N ASP A 34 21.78 6.81 7.16
CA ASP A 34 20.98 7.15 8.33
C ASP A 34 21.89 7.55 9.50
N ALA A 35 21.35 8.32 10.45
CA ALA A 35 22.09 8.74 11.63
C ALA A 35 22.40 7.52 12.54
N ALA A 36 23.69 7.26 12.76
CA ALA A 36 24.19 6.17 13.61
C ALA A 36 25.47 6.58 14.37
N PRO A 37 25.83 5.89 15.47
CA PRO A 37 27.08 6.11 16.21
C PRO A 37 28.36 5.77 15.42
N VAL A 38 28.22 5.03 14.32
CA VAL A 38 29.27 4.71 13.35
C VAL A 38 29.02 5.45 12.04
N THR A 39 30.08 5.92 11.39
CA THR A 39 29.99 6.49 10.04
C THR A 39 30.55 5.50 9.03
N VAL A 40 29.82 5.23 7.95
CA VAL A 40 30.30 4.43 6.83
C VAL A 40 30.21 5.27 5.55
N ASP A 41 31.38 5.62 5.00
CA ASP A 41 31.49 6.30 3.72
C ASP A 41 31.62 5.26 2.59
N CYS A 42 30.54 5.13 1.83
CA CYS A 42 30.40 4.22 0.70
C CYS A 42 29.39 4.76 -0.34
N PRO A 43 29.36 4.19 -1.56
CA PRO A 43 28.30 4.49 -2.52
C PRO A 43 26.91 4.15 -1.97
N ASP A 44 25.89 4.79 -2.56
CA ASP A 44 24.48 4.57 -2.21
C ASP A 44 24.08 3.09 -2.33
N PRO A 45 23.54 2.47 -1.25
CA PRO A 45 23.02 1.11 -1.29
C PRO A 45 21.76 1.04 -2.15
N GLY A 46 21.92 0.74 -3.43
CA GLY A 46 20.79 0.47 -4.34
C GLY A 46 19.91 -0.71 -3.89
N LEU A 47 18.76 -0.90 -4.55
CA LEU A 47 17.69 -1.83 -4.12
C LEU A 47 18.11 -3.26 -3.77
N ALA A 48 19.16 -3.81 -4.39
CA ALA A 48 19.68 -5.14 -4.03
C ALA A 48 20.24 -5.18 -2.60
N HIS A 49 20.88 -4.10 -2.15
CA HIS A 49 21.43 -4.00 -0.81
C HIS A 49 20.33 -4.09 0.26
N GLU A 50 19.12 -3.55 0.02
CA GLU A 50 18.00 -3.68 0.95
C GLU A 50 17.62 -5.13 1.28
N ARG A 51 17.92 -6.07 0.36
CA ARG A 51 17.53 -7.48 0.50
C ARG A 51 18.68 -8.41 0.89
N VAL A 52 19.90 -8.11 0.42
CA VAL A 52 21.07 -8.99 0.61
C VAL A 52 22.32 -8.25 1.10
N GLY A 53 22.20 -6.97 1.41
CA GLY A 53 23.28 -6.13 1.95
C GLY A 53 23.51 -6.29 3.45
N ASP A 54 22.56 -6.85 4.19
CA ASP A 54 22.70 -7.28 5.59
C ASP A 54 22.45 -8.79 5.67
N VAL A 55 23.51 -9.55 5.93
CA VAL A 55 23.45 -11.01 6.00
C VAL A 55 23.74 -11.47 7.42
N HIS A 56 22.72 -12.07 8.04
CA HIS A 56 22.78 -12.54 9.42
C HIS A 56 21.96 -13.83 9.61
N PRO A 57 22.23 -14.65 10.65
CA PRO A 57 21.59 -15.96 10.83
C PRO A 57 20.06 -15.92 10.96
N GLU A 58 19.53 -14.84 11.55
CA GLU A 58 18.08 -14.66 11.77
C GLU A 58 17.34 -14.09 10.55
N MET A 59 18.02 -13.88 9.42
CA MET A 59 17.38 -13.28 8.23
C MET A 59 16.43 -14.29 7.59
N ALA A 60 15.35 -13.79 7.01
CA ALA A 60 14.42 -14.59 6.23
C ALA A 60 14.32 -14.01 4.82
N VAL A 61 14.56 -14.83 3.80
CA VAL A 61 14.53 -14.38 2.41
C VAL A 61 13.66 -15.27 1.56
N SER A 62 12.91 -14.65 0.64
CA SER A 62 12.29 -15.38 -0.45
C SER A 62 13.28 -15.44 -1.61
N THR A 63 13.73 -16.64 -1.97
CA THR A 63 14.67 -16.88 -3.08
C THR A 63 14.26 -16.14 -4.35
N ARG A 64 12.99 -16.28 -4.77
CA ARG A 64 12.48 -15.57 -5.96
C ARG A 64 12.56 -14.05 -5.83
N ALA A 65 12.24 -13.49 -4.66
CA ALA A 65 12.24 -12.05 -4.48
C ALA A 65 13.68 -11.48 -4.50
N VAL A 66 14.60 -12.16 -3.84
CA VAL A 66 16.02 -11.77 -3.81
C VAL A 66 16.66 -11.90 -5.18
N LEU A 67 16.40 -12.99 -5.91
CA LEU A 67 16.91 -13.18 -7.28
C LEU A 67 16.35 -12.16 -8.25
N ALA A 68 15.07 -11.81 -8.14
CA ALA A 68 14.48 -10.77 -8.98
C ALA A 68 15.16 -9.41 -8.79
N VAL A 69 15.51 -9.06 -7.55
CA VAL A 69 16.23 -7.81 -7.27
C VAL A 69 17.69 -7.88 -7.73
N ALA A 70 18.36 -9.04 -7.58
CA ALA A 70 19.68 -9.25 -8.14
C ALA A 70 19.69 -9.08 -9.67
N ALA A 71 18.72 -9.66 -10.38
CA ALA A 71 18.55 -9.47 -11.83
C ALA A 71 18.37 -7.99 -12.20
N ARG A 72 17.53 -7.25 -11.46
CA ARG A 72 17.30 -5.81 -11.65
C ARG A 72 18.56 -4.98 -11.47
N SER A 73 19.37 -5.28 -10.46
CA SER A 73 20.62 -4.55 -10.21
C SER A 73 21.59 -4.66 -11.40
N ARG A 74 21.49 -5.74 -12.19
CA ARG A 74 22.25 -5.94 -13.44
C ARG A 74 21.57 -5.36 -14.68
N GLY A 75 20.51 -4.57 -14.52
CA GLY A 75 19.77 -3.94 -15.61
C GLY A 75 18.78 -4.86 -16.34
N GLN A 76 18.45 -6.04 -15.80
CA GLN A 76 17.43 -6.88 -16.42
C GLN A 76 16.01 -6.33 -16.22
N THR A 77 15.16 -6.55 -17.21
CA THR A 77 13.74 -6.16 -17.20
C THR A 77 12.85 -7.39 -17.37
N ALA A 78 11.65 -7.34 -16.82
CA ALA A 78 10.66 -8.39 -17.00
C ALA A 78 9.74 -8.06 -18.19
N PRO A 79 9.24 -9.06 -18.93
CA PRO A 79 8.23 -8.84 -19.98
C PRO A 79 6.94 -8.15 -19.47
N GLU A 80 6.66 -8.25 -18.17
CA GLU A 80 5.49 -7.66 -17.53
C GLU A 80 5.64 -6.15 -17.22
N ASP A 81 6.83 -5.57 -17.33
CA ASP A 81 7.12 -4.22 -16.84
C ASP A 81 6.24 -3.14 -17.46
N ASP A 82 6.06 -3.17 -18.78
CA ASP A 82 5.20 -2.20 -19.48
C ASP A 82 3.74 -2.32 -19.02
N ARG A 83 3.28 -3.55 -18.76
CA ARG A 83 1.90 -3.80 -18.27
C ARG A 83 1.74 -3.39 -16.82
N ILE A 84 2.79 -3.52 -16.00
CA ILE A 84 2.82 -3.01 -14.63
C ILE A 84 2.67 -1.49 -14.67
N ALA A 85 3.48 -0.79 -15.47
CA ALA A 85 3.41 0.66 -15.61
C ALA A 85 2.04 1.13 -16.12
N GLU A 86 1.44 0.42 -17.08
CA GLU A 86 0.10 0.71 -17.58
C GLU A 86 -0.97 0.59 -16.48
N VAL A 87 -0.93 -0.48 -15.67
CA VAL A 87 -1.89 -0.68 -14.58
C VAL A 87 -1.69 0.35 -13.46
N GLU A 88 -0.44 0.69 -13.15
CA GLU A 88 -0.12 1.76 -12.18
C GLU A 88 -0.65 3.12 -12.64
N SER A 89 -0.51 3.46 -13.93
CA SER A 89 -1.10 4.69 -14.51
C SER A 89 -2.63 4.69 -14.36
N LYS A 90 -3.28 3.57 -14.71
CA LYS A 90 -4.74 3.43 -14.57
C LYS A 90 -5.19 3.57 -13.12
N LEU A 91 -4.43 3.03 -12.16
CA LEU A 91 -4.73 3.18 -10.74
C LEU A 91 -4.55 4.62 -10.25
N ALA A 92 -3.53 5.33 -10.75
CA ALA A 92 -3.27 6.72 -10.43
C ALA A 92 -4.35 7.67 -10.97
N GLU A 93 -4.89 7.38 -12.16
CA GLU A 93 -5.98 8.15 -12.78
C GLU A 93 -7.35 7.85 -12.14
N LEU A 94 -7.53 6.67 -11.55
CA LEU A 94 -8.81 6.22 -11.02
C LEU A 94 -9.17 6.95 -9.71
N THR A 95 -10.22 7.77 -9.78
CA THR A 95 -10.80 8.45 -8.61
C THR A 95 -12.02 7.67 -8.11
N VAL A 96 -12.08 7.47 -6.78
CA VAL A 96 -13.24 6.89 -6.11
C VAL A 96 -13.99 8.02 -5.40
N PRO A 97 -15.20 8.39 -5.85
CA PRO A 97 -16.02 9.38 -5.17
C PRO A 97 -16.40 8.94 -3.75
N ALA A 98 -16.41 9.88 -2.81
CA ALA A 98 -17.08 9.68 -1.53
C ALA A 98 -18.59 9.89 -1.73
N ALA A 99 -19.39 8.84 -1.56
CA ALA A 99 -20.84 8.90 -1.75
C ALA A 99 -21.57 8.20 -0.60
N SER A 100 -22.65 8.83 -0.12
CA SER A 100 -23.54 8.32 0.91
C SER A 100 -24.97 8.69 0.60
N THR A 101 -25.89 7.75 0.76
CA THR A 101 -27.33 7.98 0.60
C THR A 101 -28.03 8.33 1.90
N ARG A 102 -27.31 8.27 3.04
CA ARG A 102 -27.91 8.32 4.38
C ARG A 102 -28.67 9.63 4.63
N SER A 103 -28.02 10.77 4.44
CA SER A 103 -28.61 12.08 4.68
C SER A 103 -29.82 12.33 3.76
N ALA A 104 -29.70 11.97 2.49
CA ALA A 104 -30.80 12.13 1.54
C ALA A 104 -31.99 11.23 1.88
N ARG A 105 -31.75 10.01 2.37
CA ARG A 105 -32.79 9.10 2.85
C ARG A 105 -33.48 9.63 4.10
N GLU A 106 -32.71 10.17 5.04
CA GLU A 106 -33.24 10.80 6.26
C GLU A 106 -34.14 12.00 5.90
N ALA A 107 -33.72 12.86 4.98
CA ALA A 107 -34.52 13.99 4.51
C ALA A 107 -35.84 13.56 3.84
N VAL A 108 -35.84 12.51 3.01
CA VAL A 108 -37.08 11.98 2.41
C VAL A 108 -38.05 11.50 3.49
N ALA A 109 -37.56 10.85 4.54
CA ALA A 109 -38.40 10.35 5.62
C ALA A 109 -39.02 11.50 6.43
N GLU A 110 -38.21 12.50 6.80
CA GLU A 110 -38.64 13.69 7.52
C GLU A 110 -39.72 14.47 6.76
N GLN A 111 -39.49 14.75 5.47
CA GLN A 111 -40.46 15.48 4.66
C GLN A 111 -41.73 14.66 4.41
N ALA A 112 -41.63 13.33 4.30
CA ALA A 112 -42.81 12.49 4.13
C ALA A 112 -43.69 12.45 5.39
N GLU A 113 -43.08 12.38 6.58
CA GLU A 113 -43.77 12.46 7.87
C GLU A 113 -44.47 13.82 8.04
N GLU A 114 -43.81 14.90 7.65
CA GLU A 114 -44.38 16.25 7.71
C GLU A 114 -45.57 16.43 6.75
N VAL A 115 -45.50 15.88 5.54
CA VAL A 115 -46.65 15.86 4.60
C VAL A 115 -47.84 15.14 5.23
N GLU A 116 -47.61 13.97 5.84
CA GLU A 116 -48.67 13.19 6.49
C GLU A 116 -49.34 13.99 7.62
N ARG A 117 -48.53 14.61 8.49
CA ARG A 117 -49.00 15.46 9.58
C ARG A 117 -49.84 16.65 9.09
N LEU A 118 -49.43 17.29 7.99
CA LEU A 118 -50.16 18.43 7.41
C LEU A 118 -51.44 18.01 6.69
N ASP A 119 -51.44 16.85 6.00
CA ASP A 119 -52.65 16.29 5.39
C ASP A 119 -53.72 15.97 6.46
N GLU A 120 -53.32 15.37 7.58
CA GLU A 120 -54.21 15.13 8.73
C GLU A 120 -54.79 16.44 9.28
N ARG A 121 -53.94 17.47 9.46
CA ARG A 121 -54.37 18.79 9.94
C ARG A 121 -55.36 19.47 8.99
N VAL A 122 -55.11 19.39 7.68
CA VAL A 122 -56.02 19.92 6.65
C VAL A 122 -57.37 19.19 6.68
N ALA A 123 -57.37 17.86 6.84
CA ALA A 123 -58.59 17.08 6.95
C ALA A 123 -59.40 17.44 8.20
N GLU A 124 -58.74 17.60 9.34
CA GLU A 124 -59.35 18.04 10.59
C GLU A 124 -60.01 19.43 10.44
N LEU A 125 -59.27 20.41 9.91
CA LEU A 125 -59.76 21.77 9.72
C LEU A 125 -60.92 21.84 8.73
N ARG A 126 -60.87 21.08 7.62
CA ARG A 126 -62.01 20.93 6.69
C ARG A 126 -63.26 20.41 7.41
N GLY A 127 -63.10 19.38 8.25
CA GLY A 127 -64.19 18.84 9.06
C GLY A 127 -64.78 19.87 10.02
N ARG A 128 -63.94 20.64 10.71
CA ARG A 128 -64.38 21.72 11.62
C ARG A 128 -65.16 22.82 10.89
N VAL A 129 -64.65 23.30 9.75
CA VAL A 129 -65.34 24.30 8.92
C VAL A 129 -66.72 23.80 8.51
N GLN A 130 -66.84 22.53 8.11
CA GLN A 130 -68.12 21.95 7.72
C GLN A 130 -69.12 21.93 8.89
N VAL A 131 -68.72 21.47 10.07
CA VAL A 131 -69.58 21.44 11.26
C VAL A 131 -70.05 22.85 11.67
N LEU A 132 -69.19 23.87 11.58
CA LEU A 132 -69.56 25.25 11.89
C LEU A 132 -70.58 25.80 10.89
N ARG A 133 -70.41 25.51 9.59
CA ARG A 133 -71.39 25.89 8.55
C ARG A 133 -72.74 25.21 8.75
N GLU A 134 -72.76 23.94 9.11
CA GLU A 134 -74.00 23.22 9.41
C GLU A 134 -74.78 23.80 10.61
N ARG A 135 -74.09 24.55 11.48
CA ARG A 135 -74.66 25.20 12.66
C ARG A 135 -74.90 26.71 12.49
N ASP A 136 -74.68 27.26 11.29
CA ASP A 136 -74.71 28.71 11.01
C ASP A 136 -73.81 29.52 11.99
N ALA A 137 -72.66 28.95 12.37
CA ALA A 137 -71.68 29.60 13.23
C ALA A 137 -70.59 30.33 12.43
N GLU A 138 -69.83 31.22 13.09
CA GLU A 138 -68.72 31.96 12.48
C GLU A 138 -67.56 31.03 12.08
N THR A 139 -67.07 31.14 10.84
CA THR A 139 -66.06 30.24 10.26
C THR A 139 -64.74 30.91 9.89
N ALA A 140 -64.68 32.25 9.90
CA ALA A 140 -63.59 33.02 9.29
C ALA A 140 -62.20 32.62 9.80
N ASP A 141 -62.04 32.45 11.11
CA ASP A 141 -60.77 32.08 11.72
C ASP A 141 -60.32 30.66 11.33
N VAL A 142 -61.24 29.69 11.34
CA VAL A 142 -60.94 28.29 10.98
C VAL A 142 -60.66 28.16 9.48
N GLU A 143 -61.31 28.97 8.65
CA GLU A 143 -61.03 29.06 7.21
C GLU A 143 -59.64 29.66 6.94
N ALA A 144 -59.23 30.67 7.71
CA ALA A 144 -57.88 31.24 7.64
C ALA A 144 -56.81 30.21 8.07
N GLU A 145 -57.04 29.46 9.16
CA GLU A 145 -56.17 28.37 9.58
C GLU A 145 -56.08 27.28 8.51
N LEU A 146 -57.21 26.90 7.90
CA LEU A 146 -57.24 25.92 6.82
C LEU A 146 -56.44 26.39 5.61
N ALA A 147 -56.60 27.65 5.21
CA ALA A 147 -55.84 28.24 4.10
C ALA A 147 -54.34 28.33 4.41
N ALA A 148 -53.94 28.54 5.66
CA ALA A 148 -52.54 28.45 6.08
C ALA A 148 -52.02 27.00 5.97
N ALA A 149 -52.71 26.03 6.57
CA ALA A 149 -52.31 24.62 6.54
C ALA A 149 -52.22 24.05 5.11
N MET A 150 -53.09 24.47 4.18
CA MET A 150 -53.00 24.08 2.77
C MET A 150 -51.78 24.67 2.05
N ARG A 151 -51.36 25.88 2.42
CA ARG A 151 -50.13 26.50 1.89
C ARG A 151 -48.90 25.74 2.40
N ASP A 152 -48.81 25.55 3.72
CA ASP A 152 -47.72 24.79 4.34
C ASP A 152 -47.61 23.37 3.73
N LEU A 153 -48.74 22.70 3.52
CA LEU A 153 -48.78 21.38 2.88
C LEU A 153 -48.22 21.38 1.46
N THR A 154 -48.48 22.46 0.71
CA THR A 154 -47.97 22.59 -0.66
C THR A 154 -46.46 22.78 -0.65
N ASP A 155 -45.97 23.63 0.26
CA ASP A 155 -44.53 23.90 0.43
C ASP A 155 -43.77 22.63 0.82
N VAL A 156 -44.25 21.89 1.84
CA VAL A 156 -43.62 20.64 2.27
C VAL A 156 -43.70 19.55 1.20
N ARG A 157 -44.78 19.49 0.41
CA ARG A 157 -44.84 18.55 -0.73
C ARG A 157 -43.79 18.87 -1.79
N THR A 158 -43.50 20.13 -2.03
CA THR A 158 -42.41 20.55 -2.91
C THR A 158 -41.06 20.14 -2.32
N ASP A 159 -40.84 20.34 -1.02
CA ASP A 159 -39.62 19.91 -0.33
C ASP A 159 -39.44 18.39 -0.36
N LEU A 160 -40.52 17.61 -0.24
CA LEU A 160 -40.48 16.16 -0.38
C LEU A 160 -40.07 15.72 -1.80
N ILE A 161 -40.55 16.40 -2.83
CA ILE A 161 -40.12 16.12 -4.22
C ILE A 161 -38.63 16.39 -4.36
N ALA A 162 -38.15 17.54 -3.89
CA ALA A 162 -36.72 17.88 -3.92
C ALA A 162 -35.86 16.88 -3.13
N ALA A 163 -36.33 16.43 -1.96
CA ALA A 163 -35.65 15.42 -1.16
C ALA A 163 -35.54 14.07 -1.90
N ARG A 164 -36.59 13.66 -2.63
CA ARG A 164 -36.59 12.44 -3.43
C ARG A 164 -35.61 12.51 -4.59
N GLU A 165 -35.59 13.63 -5.33
CA GLU A 165 -34.63 13.86 -6.41
C GLU A 165 -33.18 13.82 -5.89
N ALA A 166 -32.91 14.45 -4.74
CA ALA A 166 -31.61 14.40 -4.08
C ALA A 166 -31.22 12.97 -3.67
N HIS A 167 -32.18 12.16 -3.18
CA HIS A 167 -31.94 10.76 -2.84
C HIS A 167 -31.64 9.90 -4.07
N GLU A 168 -32.31 10.12 -5.19
CA GLU A 168 -32.01 9.44 -6.45
C GLU A 168 -30.60 9.78 -6.95
N ALA A 169 -30.23 11.07 -6.96
CA ALA A 169 -28.89 11.51 -7.31
C ALA A 169 -27.81 10.92 -6.39
N ALA A 170 -28.06 10.89 -5.07
CA ALA A 170 -27.16 10.28 -4.10
C ALA A 170 -27.03 8.75 -4.31
N THR A 171 -28.10 8.09 -4.70
CA THR A 171 -28.10 6.65 -5.01
C THR A 171 -27.25 6.36 -6.23
N GLU A 172 -27.37 7.16 -7.28
CA GLU A 172 -26.56 7.00 -8.49
C GLU A 172 -25.08 7.27 -8.21
N ALA A 173 -24.77 8.34 -7.46
CA ALA A 173 -23.41 8.61 -7.01
C ALA A 173 -22.82 7.45 -6.17
N ALA A 174 -23.64 6.83 -5.31
CA ALA A 174 -23.22 5.66 -4.52
C ALA A 174 -22.97 4.41 -5.38
N ARG A 175 -23.69 4.25 -6.50
CA ARG A 175 -23.41 3.21 -7.50
C ARG A 175 -22.09 3.47 -8.20
N THR A 176 -21.90 4.65 -8.78
CA THR A 176 -20.64 5.03 -9.41
C THR A 176 -19.44 4.86 -8.47
N ALA A 177 -19.58 5.25 -7.20
CA ALA A 177 -18.55 5.06 -6.18
C ALA A 177 -18.26 3.59 -5.87
N ARG A 178 -19.25 2.70 -5.97
CA ARG A 178 -19.06 1.25 -5.81
C ARG A 178 -18.31 0.68 -7.00
N ASP A 179 -18.75 0.98 -8.21
CA ASP A 179 -18.15 0.48 -9.44
C ASP A 179 -16.70 0.94 -9.56
N ALA A 180 -16.39 2.18 -9.17
CA ALA A 180 -15.02 2.69 -9.10
C ALA A 180 -14.15 1.93 -8.08
N ARG A 181 -14.71 1.52 -6.92
CA ARG A 181 -14.00 0.70 -5.93
C ARG A 181 -13.73 -0.71 -6.44
N GLU A 182 -14.70 -1.32 -7.10
CA GLU A 182 -14.56 -2.64 -7.71
C GLU A 182 -13.47 -2.61 -8.79
N ARG A 183 -13.53 -1.62 -9.68
CA ARG A 183 -12.49 -1.36 -10.69
C ARG A 183 -11.10 -1.21 -10.07
N ARG A 184 -10.98 -0.46 -8.96
CA ARG A 184 -9.70 -0.30 -8.26
C ARG A 184 -9.19 -1.64 -7.75
N MET A 185 -10.05 -2.42 -7.08
CA MET A 185 -9.70 -3.72 -6.53
C MET A 185 -9.22 -4.70 -7.61
N GLU A 186 -9.91 -4.75 -8.75
CA GLU A 186 -9.49 -5.57 -9.90
C GLU A 186 -8.11 -5.17 -10.45
N LEU A 187 -7.85 -3.86 -10.56
CA LEU A 187 -6.56 -3.35 -11.02
C LEU A 187 -5.44 -3.64 -10.00
N GLU A 188 -5.72 -3.51 -8.70
CA GLU A 188 -4.77 -3.85 -7.63
C GLU A 188 -4.41 -5.35 -7.63
N ASP A 189 -5.39 -6.24 -7.79
CA ASP A 189 -5.13 -7.68 -7.90
C ASP A 189 -4.34 -8.00 -9.18
N ARG A 190 -4.73 -7.41 -10.31
CA ARG A 190 -3.98 -7.55 -11.57
C ARG A 190 -2.54 -7.08 -11.41
N LEU A 191 -2.30 -5.95 -10.75
CA LEU A 191 -0.96 -5.44 -10.46
C LEU A 191 -0.17 -6.41 -9.59
N ALA A 192 -0.79 -6.96 -8.55
CA ALA A 192 -0.16 -7.95 -7.68
C ALA A 192 0.24 -9.22 -8.46
N ASN A 193 -0.63 -9.70 -9.36
CA ASN A 193 -0.37 -10.84 -10.23
C ASN A 193 0.76 -10.56 -11.23
N LEU A 194 0.75 -9.40 -11.89
CA LEU A 194 1.83 -8.99 -12.79
C LEU A 194 3.18 -8.88 -12.06
N ARG A 195 3.21 -8.28 -10.86
CA ARG A 195 4.43 -8.21 -10.03
C ARG A 195 4.91 -9.58 -9.54
N ARG A 196 4.02 -10.56 -9.35
CA ARG A 196 4.42 -11.95 -9.06
C ARG A 196 5.05 -12.59 -10.31
N ALA A 197 4.44 -12.43 -11.48
CA ALA A 197 4.98 -12.94 -12.75
C ALA A 197 6.34 -12.31 -13.08
N ALA A 198 6.47 -10.99 -12.98
CA ALA A 198 7.72 -10.28 -13.21
C ALA A 198 8.87 -10.81 -12.34
N ARG A 199 8.59 -11.06 -11.05
CA ARG A 199 9.59 -11.65 -10.14
C ARG A 199 9.97 -13.07 -10.54
N ALA A 200 9.02 -13.87 -11.03
CA ALA A 200 9.32 -15.20 -11.52
C ALA A 200 10.22 -15.13 -12.76
N SER A 201 9.86 -14.33 -13.76
CA SER A 201 10.66 -14.17 -14.98
C SER A 201 12.07 -13.66 -14.70
N LEU A 202 12.23 -12.68 -13.80
CA LEU A 202 13.54 -12.18 -13.40
C LEU A 202 14.36 -13.21 -12.63
N ALA A 203 13.72 -13.96 -11.73
CA ALA A 203 14.40 -15.03 -11.00
C ALA A 203 14.86 -16.16 -11.93
N ASP A 204 14.02 -16.54 -12.89
CA ASP A 204 14.33 -17.55 -13.91
C ASP A 204 15.51 -17.11 -14.78
N ALA A 205 15.59 -15.82 -15.14
CA ALA A 205 16.66 -15.26 -15.95
C ALA A 205 18.05 -15.29 -15.27
N VAL A 206 18.12 -15.42 -13.94
CA VAL A 206 19.37 -15.56 -13.17
C VAL A 206 19.49 -16.92 -12.47
N ALA A 207 18.60 -17.87 -12.78
CA ALA A 207 18.54 -19.16 -12.09
C ALA A 207 19.81 -19.99 -12.25
N ASP A 208 20.42 -19.99 -13.45
CA ASP A 208 21.70 -20.68 -13.69
C ASP A 208 22.85 -20.04 -12.90
N ALA A 209 22.97 -18.71 -12.96
CA ALA A 209 23.99 -17.99 -12.19
C ALA A 209 23.84 -18.23 -10.67
N TYR A 210 22.61 -18.37 -10.19
CA TYR A 210 22.34 -18.76 -8.81
C TYR A 210 22.77 -20.18 -8.49
N ARG A 211 22.45 -21.16 -9.35
CA ARG A 211 22.95 -22.54 -9.18
C ARG A 211 24.48 -22.58 -9.12
N ASP A 212 25.14 -21.86 -10.01
CA ASP A 212 26.60 -21.78 -10.06
C ASP A 212 27.18 -21.11 -8.81
N ALA A 213 26.56 -20.03 -8.33
CA ALA A 213 26.99 -19.35 -7.11
C ALA A 213 26.85 -20.25 -5.87
N VAL A 214 25.75 -20.99 -5.74
CA VAL A 214 25.56 -21.96 -4.65
C VAL A 214 26.58 -23.09 -4.76
N ALA A 215 26.81 -23.64 -5.96
CA ALA A 215 27.78 -24.71 -6.18
C ALA A 215 29.23 -24.29 -5.88
N ALA A 216 29.55 -23.00 -6.08
CA ALA A 216 30.85 -22.43 -5.78
C ALA A 216 31.02 -22.00 -4.30
N ALA A 217 30.03 -22.23 -3.43
CA ALA A 217 30.12 -21.84 -2.04
C ALA A 217 31.22 -22.62 -1.30
N PRO A 218 32.05 -21.96 -0.46
CA PRO A 218 33.10 -22.64 0.32
C PRO A 218 32.60 -23.44 1.53
N TRP A 219 31.28 -23.60 1.67
CA TRP A 219 30.63 -24.39 2.73
C TRP A 219 29.66 -25.41 2.14
N THR A 220 29.21 -26.36 2.96
CA THR A 220 28.25 -27.38 2.54
C THR A 220 26.92 -26.78 2.12
N THR A 221 26.47 -27.13 0.91
CA THR A 221 25.18 -26.73 0.34
C THR A 221 24.31 -27.96 0.07
N PRO A 222 22.98 -27.80 0.01
CA PRO A 222 22.07 -28.87 -0.39
C PRO A 222 22.29 -29.28 -1.86
N THR A 223 21.77 -30.46 -2.22
CA THR A 223 21.79 -30.96 -3.60
C THR A 223 20.96 -30.09 -4.53
N ASP A 224 19.79 -29.62 -4.08
CA ASP A 224 19.00 -28.63 -4.80
C ASP A 224 19.37 -27.22 -4.30
N PRO A 225 19.98 -26.36 -5.14
CA PRO A 225 20.33 -24.99 -4.78
C PRO A 225 19.14 -24.13 -4.32
N PHE A 226 17.91 -24.47 -4.72
CA PHE A 226 16.70 -23.72 -4.34
C PHE A 226 16.13 -24.15 -2.98
N GLU A 227 16.64 -25.23 -2.39
CA GLU A 227 16.36 -25.65 -1.01
C GLU A 227 17.40 -25.10 -0.01
N ALA A 228 18.30 -24.21 -0.47
CA ALA A 228 19.28 -23.58 0.39
C ALA A 228 18.63 -22.69 1.46
N GLY A 229 19.15 -22.76 2.70
CA GLY A 229 18.71 -21.90 3.79
C GLY A 229 18.95 -20.42 3.51
N ASP A 230 18.26 -19.55 4.26
CA ASP A 230 18.18 -18.11 4.01
C ASP A 230 19.54 -17.42 3.83
N VAL A 231 20.51 -17.71 4.69
CA VAL A 231 21.86 -17.14 4.62
C VAL A 231 22.58 -17.54 3.32
N THR A 232 22.50 -18.81 2.91
CA THR A 232 23.14 -19.27 1.66
C THR A 232 22.46 -18.63 0.45
N THR A 233 21.12 -18.55 0.47
CA THR A 233 20.34 -17.89 -0.57
C THR A 233 20.71 -16.41 -0.71
N ALA A 234 20.84 -15.70 0.41
CA ALA A 234 21.23 -14.29 0.43
C ALA A 234 22.65 -14.08 -0.09
N LEU A 235 23.62 -14.88 0.35
CA LEU A 235 25.02 -14.80 -0.10
C LEU A 235 25.15 -15.10 -1.59
N ALA A 236 24.53 -16.16 -2.09
CA ALA A 236 24.58 -16.51 -3.51
C ALA A 236 23.95 -15.43 -4.39
N ALA A 237 22.85 -14.81 -3.93
CA ALA A 237 22.26 -13.70 -4.65
C ALA A 237 23.08 -12.40 -4.53
N ALA A 238 23.71 -12.13 -3.39
CA ALA A 238 24.63 -11.01 -3.22
C ALA A 238 25.82 -11.10 -4.19
N ARG A 239 26.34 -12.31 -4.43
CA ARG A 239 27.37 -12.57 -5.44
C ARG A 239 26.94 -12.23 -6.87
N ILE A 240 25.65 -12.37 -7.19
CA ILE A 240 25.12 -12.11 -8.55
C ILE A 240 24.80 -10.63 -8.74
N ALA A 241 24.31 -9.98 -7.69
CA ALA A 241 23.85 -8.60 -7.70
C ALA A 241 24.99 -7.60 -7.95
N ASP A 242 24.67 -6.48 -8.62
CA ASP A 242 25.55 -5.30 -8.70
C ASP A 242 25.46 -4.53 -7.37
N LEU A 243 26.28 -4.93 -6.40
CA LEU A 243 26.34 -4.31 -5.07
C LEU A 243 27.43 -3.23 -5.01
N ARG A 244 27.01 -1.97 -4.88
CA ARG A 244 27.92 -0.81 -4.80
C ARG A 244 28.29 -0.44 -3.36
N ALA A 245 27.37 -0.71 -2.44
CA ALA A 245 27.57 -0.54 -1.00
C ALA A 245 28.13 -1.83 -0.38
N PRO A 246 28.85 -1.74 0.74
CA PRO A 246 29.42 -2.91 1.41
C PRO A 246 28.33 -3.83 1.96
N VAL A 247 28.56 -5.14 1.85
CA VAL A 247 27.74 -6.17 2.50
C VAL A 247 28.15 -6.25 3.97
N VAL A 248 27.19 -6.02 4.85
CA VAL A 248 27.33 -6.22 6.30
C VAL A 248 27.15 -7.71 6.57
N LEU A 249 28.21 -8.38 7.01
CA LEU A 249 28.20 -9.80 7.31
C LEU A 249 28.26 -10.02 8.81
N SER A 250 27.25 -10.70 9.36
CA SER A 250 27.20 -11.13 10.77
C SER A 250 27.07 -12.66 10.87
N CYS A 251 27.73 -13.42 9.99
CA CYS A 251 27.62 -14.88 9.94
C CYS A 251 28.95 -15.60 9.64
N ASP A 252 29.22 -16.73 10.29
CA ASP A 252 30.49 -17.48 10.20
C ASP A 252 30.61 -18.43 9.00
N ARG A 253 30.11 -18.01 7.82
CA ARG A 253 30.19 -18.81 6.58
C ARG A 253 31.56 -18.78 5.91
N PHE A 254 32.33 -17.73 6.15
CA PHE A 254 33.67 -17.55 5.60
C PHE A 254 34.69 -17.60 6.73
N ALA A 255 35.87 -18.18 6.46
CA ALA A 255 36.97 -18.24 7.41
C ALA A 255 37.48 -16.85 7.80
N ASP A 256 37.49 -15.92 6.85
CA ASP A 256 37.94 -14.56 7.04
C ASP A 256 37.18 -13.56 6.12
N PRO A 257 37.17 -12.26 6.45
CA PRO A 257 36.47 -11.24 5.68
C PRO A 257 37.00 -11.01 4.25
N ALA A 258 38.27 -11.33 3.97
CA ALA A 258 38.84 -11.17 2.64
C ALA A 258 38.34 -12.27 1.69
N THR A 259 38.30 -13.52 2.17
CA THR A 259 37.66 -14.63 1.45
C THR A 259 36.19 -14.32 1.15
N ALA A 260 35.48 -13.69 2.09
CA ALA A 260 34.10 -13.27 1.88
C ALA A 260 33.97 -12.21 0.76
N ALA A 261 34.82 -11.18 0.78
CA ALA A 261 34.80 -10.14 -0.24
C ALA A 261 35.16 -10.67 -1.63
N ASP A 262 36.15 -11.56 -1.72
CA ASP A 262 36.55 -12.17 -2.99
C ASP A 262 35.46 -13.07 -3.56
N TRP A 263 34.79 -13.84 -2.72
CA TRP A 263 33.67 -14.67 -3.17
C TRP A 263 32.42 -13.85 -3.52
N LEU A 264 32.12 -12.79 -2.78
CA LEU A 264 30.98 -11.90 -3.06
C LEU A 264 31.24 -10.95 -4.22
N GLU A 265 32.50 -10.79 -4.63
CA GLU A 265 32.95 -9.77 -5.57
C GLU A 265 32.57 -8.34 -5.13
N ALA A 266 32.36 -8.13 -3.82
CA ALA A 266 31.85 -6.89 -3.23
C ALA A 266 32.72 -6.41 -2.05
N ALA A 267 32.48 -5.19 -1.57
CA ALA A 267 33.06 -4.74 -0.31
C ALA A 267 32.35 -5.41 0.88
N VAL A 268 33.08 -5.72 1.95
CA VAL A 268 32.55 -6.45 3.11
C VAL A 268 32.88 -5.72 4.40
N LEU A 269 31.84 -5.43 5.19
CA LEU A 269 31.93 -5.00 6.58
C LEU A 269 31.58 -6.20 7.46
N ARG A 270 32.57 -6.74 8.17
CA ARG A 270 32.38 -7.90 9.05
C ARG A 270 32.10 -7.44 10.49
N LEU A 271 31.02 -7.97 11.07
CA LEU A 271 30.66 -7.85 12.48
C LEU A 271 30.71 -9.20 13.21
#